data_AF-A0A9D1ZNH8-F1
#
_entry.id   AF-A0A9D1ZNH8-F1
#
_cell.length_a   1.000
_cell.length_b   1.000
_cell.length_c   1.000
_cell.angle_alpha   90.00
_cell.angle_beta   90.00
_cell.angle_gamma   90.00
#
_symmetry.space_group_name_H-M   'P 1'
#
loop_
_entity.id
_entity.type
_entity.pdbx_description
1 polymer ?
#
loop_
_entity_poly.entity_id
_entity_poly.type
_entity_poly.pdbx_seq_one_letter_code
_entity_poly.pdbx_strand_id
1 'polypeptide(L)' 'MTNDRTVKIRKSGHSTVLTVPSYIKPQADIYNVHQGSNGEIIYVPKHLNPFKDKRVIKKYRNSFQKEEMGKYLFGSES' A
#
# COMPACT_ATOMS: atom_id res chain seq x y z
N MET A 1 -9.12 -15.92 27.81
CA MET A 1 -8.28 -16.37 26.68
C MET A 1 -7.36 -15.22 26.33
N THR A 2 -6.06 -15.35 26.58
CA THR A 2 -5.09 -14.27 26.42
C THR A 2 -5.01 -13.87 24.95
N ASN A 3 -5.42 -12.64 24.66
CA ASN A 3 -5.45 -12.07 23.32
C ASN A 3 -4.03 -11.63 22.95
N ASP A 4 -3.11 -12.59 22.89
CA ASP A 4 -1.69 -12.31 22.72
C ASP A 4 -1.44 -11.89 21.27
N ARG A 5 -1.43 -10.56 21.04
CA ARG A 5 -1.16 -9.91 19.74
C ARG A 5 0.31 -10.02 19.32
N THR A 6 0.98 -11.06 19.80
CA THR A 6 2.41 -11.28 19.64
C THR A 6 2.63 -12.53 18.81
N VAL A 7 3.63 -12.48 17.93
CA VAL A 7 4.00 -13.61 17.06
C VAL A 7 5.47 -13.93 17.26
N LYS A 8 5.79 -15.22 17.36
CA LYS A 8 7.17 -15.69 17.44
C LYS A 8 7.69 -16.00 16.04
N ILE A 9 8.92 -15.57 15.78
CA ILE A 9 9.65 -15.95 14.59
C ILE A 9 9.84 -17.47 14.55
N ARG A 10 9.63 -18.08 13.38
CA ARG A 10 9.91 -19.49 13.10
C ARG A 10 10.96 -19.62 12.00
N LYS A 11 11.74 -20.71 12.06
CA LYS A 11 12.64 -21.11 10.97
C LYS A 11 11.96 -22.14 10.08
N SER A 12 12.10 -21.97 8.78
CA SER A 12 11.64 -22.91 7.76
C SER A 12 12.77 -23.07 6.74
N GLY A 13 13.55 -24.14 6.88
CA GLY A 13 14.81 -24.29 6.16
C GLY A 13 15.76 -23.12 6.44
N HIS A 14 16.25 -22.47 5.38
CA HIS A 14 17.10 -21.28 5.48
C HIS A 14 16.31 -19.97 5.64
N SER A 15 14.98 -20.04 5.66
CA SER A 15 14.11 -18.86 5.71
C SER A 15 13.56 -18.61 7.12
N THR A 16 13.23 -17.36 7.37
CA THR A 16 12.59 -16.90 8.60
C THR A 16 11.14 -16.54 8.29
N VAL A 17 10.18 -17.05 9.06
CA VAL A 17 8.75 -16.90 8.81
C VAL A 17 8.07 -16.27 10.03
N LEU A 18 7.29 -15.23 9.78
CA LEU A 18 6.35 -14.64 10.73
C LEU A 18 4.93 -15.10 10.36
N THR A 19 4.24 -15.71 11.30
CA THR A 19 2.87 -16.16 11.08
C THR A 19 1.93 -14.97 11.17
N VAL A 20 1.01 -14.82 10.21
CA VAL A 20 -0.04 -13.80 10.28
C VAL A 20 -1.15 -14.32 11.20
N PRO A 21 -1.47 -13.63 12.31
CA PRO A 21 -2.54 -14.04 13.21
C PRO A 21 -3.91 -14.07 12.50
N SER A 22 -4.79 -14.98 12.92
CA SER A 22 -6.09 -15.23 12.28
C SER A 22 -7.05 -14.03 12.29
N TYR A 23 -6.87 -13.08 13.20
CA TYR A 23 -7.66 -11.86 13.24
C TYR A 23 -7.29 -10.86 12.13
N ILE A 24 -6.09 -10.99 11.52
CA ILE A 24 -5.69 -10.24 10.34
C ILE A 24 -6.12 -11.04 9.12
N LYS A 25 -6.94 -10.43 8.26
CA LYS A 25 -7.37 -11.02 6.99
C LYS A 25 -6.51 -10.48 5.84
N PRO A 26 -5.59 -11.28 5.26
CA PRO A 26 -4.83 -10.87 4.08
C PRO A 26 -5.77 -10.45 2.94
N GLN A 27 -5.38 -9.41 2.21
CA GLN A 27 -6.14 -8.83 1.09
C GLN A 27 -5.51 -9.21 -0.28
N ALA A 28 -4.37 -9.91 -0.27
CA ALA A 28 -3.66 -10.38 -1.45
C ALA A 28 -2.84 -11.63 -1.11
N ASP A 29 -2.34 -12.33 -2.13
CA ASP A 29 -1.46 -13.49 -1.97
C ASP A 29 0.03 -13.12 -2.00
N ILE A 30 0.36 -11.94 -2.56
CA ILE A 30 1.73 -11.48 -2.77
C ILE A 30 1.89 -10.10 -2.15
N TYR A 31 3.01 -9.89 -1.46
CA TYR A 31 3.34 -8.65 -0.78
C TYR A 31 4.77 -8.21 -1.12
N ASN A 32 4.99 -6.90 -1.23
CA ASN A 32 6.32 -6.33 -1.15
C ASN A 32 6.69 -6.16 0.33
N VAL A 33 7.96 -6.40 0.66
CA VAL A 33 8.46 -6.34 2.03
C VAL A 33 9.49 -5.23 2.15
N HIS A 34 9.32 -4.36 3.15
CA HIS A 34 10.21 -3.24 3.42
C HIS A 34 10.57 -3.20 4.90
N GLN A 35 11.77 -2.70 5.21
CA GLN A 35 12.17 -2.39 6.57
C GLN A 35 12.03 -0.89 6.82
N GLY A 36 11.23 -0.52 7.81
CA GLY A 36 11.08 0.86 8.28
C GLY A 36 12.31 1.35 9.04
N SER A 37 12.36 2.66 9.28
CA SER A 37 13.51 3.30 9.95
C SER A 37 13.70 2.85 11.39
N ASN A 38 12.64 2.39 12.08
CA ASN A 38 12.74 1.90 13.45
C ASN A 38 12.74 0.36 13.50
N GLY A 39 13.04 -0.30 12.39
CA GLY A 39 13.09 -1.75 12.30
C GLY A 39 11.74 -2.43 12.12
N GLU A 40 10.69 -1.68 11.78
CA GLU A 40 9.40 -2.26 11.42
C GLU A 40 9.51 -3.11 10.15
N ILE A 41 8.81 -4.24 10.09
CA ILE A 41 8.70 -5.03 8.85
C ILE A 41 7.33 -4.75 8.25
N ILE A 42 7.31 -4.04 7.13
CA ILE A 42 6.09 -3.57 6.47
C ILE A 42 5.80 -4.45 5.27
N TYR A 43 4.62 -5.06 5.25
CA TYR A 43 4.11 -5.86 4.14
C TYR A 43 3.04 -5.06 3.39
N VAL A 44 3.32 -4.70 2.15
CA VAL A 44 2.38 -3.96 1.30
C VAL A 44 1.81 -4.92 0.24
N PRO A 45 0.48 -5.13 0.17
CA PRO A 45 -0.11 -5.99 -0.84
C PRO A 45 0.33 -5.57 -2.24
N LYS A 46 0.80 -6.54 -3.03
CA LYS A 46 1.18 -6.30 -4.41
C LYS A 46 -0.08 -6.26 -5.27
N HIS A 47 -0.69 -5.09 -5.36
CA HIS A 47 -1.80 -4.86 -6.26
C HIS A 47 -1.31 -4.53 -7.68
N LEU A 48 -2.16 -4.82 -8.67
CA LEU A 48 -1.95 -4.33 -10.02
C LEU A 48 -2.08 -2.80 -9.99
N ASN A 49 -0.98 -2.09 -10.16
CA ASN A 49 -0.99 -0.63 -10.15
C ASN A 49 -1.72 -0.14 -11.43
N PRO A 50 -2.89 0.49 -11.33
CA PRO A 50 -3.65 0.93 -12.50
C PRO A 50 -2.90 2.00 -13.31
N PHE A 51 -2.03 2.79 -12.68
CA PHE A 51 -1.17 3.78 -13.36
C PHE A 51 -0.02 3.15 -14.14
N LYS A 52 0.23 1.84 -13.98
CA LYS A 52 1.21 1.07 -14.75
C LYS A 52 0.55 0.05 -15.68
N ASP A 53 -0.76 -0.16 -15.59
CA ASP A 53 -1.47 -1.06 -16.51
C ASP A 53 -1.66 -0.36 -17.85
N LYS A 54 -1.02 -0.89 -18.91
CA LYS A 54 -1.09 -0.36 -20.27
C LYS A 54 -2.54 -0.21 -20.78
N ARG A 55 -3.47 -1.05 -20.32
CA ARG A 55 -4.90 -1.00 -20.69
C ARG A 55 -5.59 0.18 -20.03
N VAL A 56 -5.29 0.44 -18.76
CA VAL A 56 -5.80 1.60 -18.02
C VAL A 56 -5.22 2.88 -18.62
N ILE A 57 -3.90 2.94 -18.81
CA ILE A 57 -3.23 4.10 -19.45
C ILE A 57 -3.83 4.37 -20.83
N LYS A 58 -4.05 3.34 -21.67
CA LYS A 58 -4.68 3.50 -22.99
C LYS A 58 -6.11 4.02 -22.88
N LYS A 59 -6.90 3.49 -21.94
CA LYS A 59 -8.31 3.89 -21.72
C LYS A 59 -8.44 5.35 -21.27
N TYR A 60 -7.51 5.82 -20.44
CA TYR A 60 -7.53 7.18 -19.87
C TYR A 60 -6.51 8.13 -20.51
N ARG A 61 -5.89 7.75 -21.66
CA ARG A 61 -4.89 8.58 -22.35
C ARG A 61 -5.43 9.93 -22.82
N ASN A 62 -6.73 9.98 -23.12
CA ASN A 62 -7.42 11.16 -23.64
C ASN A 62 -8.50 11.69 -22.68
N SER A 63 -8.53 11.23 -21.42
CA SER A 63 -9.44 11.78 -20.42
C SER A 63 -8.85 13.08 -19.89
N PHE A 64 -9.25 14.20 -20.47
CA PHE A 64 -9.01 15.52 -19.92
C PHE A 64 -9.94 15.71 -18.73
N GLN A 65 -9.40 15.75 -17.51
CA GLN A 65 -10.13 16.36 -16.41
C GLN A 65 -10.18 17.86 -16.68
N LYS A 66 -11.38 18.43 -16.79
CA LYS A 66 -11.53 19.87 -16.64
C LYS A 66 -11.07 20.19 -15.22
N GLU A 67 -9.96 20.91 -15.11
CA GLU A 67 -9.63 21.57 -13.85
C GLU A 67 -10.77 22.56 -13.59
N GLU A 68 -11.53 22.36 -12.52
CA GLU A 68 -12.23 23.48 -11.89
C GLU A 68 -11.13 24.33 -11.27
N MET A 69 -10.45 25.13 -12.11
CA MET A 69 -9.58 26.21 -11.67
C MET A 69 -10.43 27.05 -10.74
N GLY A 70 -10.18 26.89 -9.44
CA GLY A 70 -10.78 27.67 -8.37
C GLY A 70 -10.71 29.13 -8.78
N LYS A 71 -11.89 29.75 -8.88
CA LYS A 71 -12.07 31.14 -9.22
C LYS A 71 -11.01 31.99 -8.51
N TYR A 72 -10.27 32.76 -9.30
CA TYR A 72 -9.37 33.85 -8.91
C TYR A 72 -9.41 34.21 -7.41
N LEU A 73 -8.36 33.83 -6.67
CA LEU A 73 -8.04 34.47 -5.40
C LEU A 73 -7.08 35.64 -5.68
N PHE A 74 -7.62 36.76 -6.17
CA PHE A 74 -6.96 38.05 -5.97
C PHE A 74 -7.32 38.52 -4.56
N GLY A 75 -6.50 38.13 -3.58
CA GLY A 75 -6.43 38.83 -2.30
C GLY A 75 -5.24 39.78 -2.38
N SER A 76 -5.50 41.08 -2.37
CA SER A 76 -4.48 42.10 -2.16
C SER A 76 -3.81 41.85 -0.80
N GLU A 77 -2.51 41.60 -0.81
CA GLU A 77 -1.70 41.78 0.39
C GLU A 77 -1.89 43.21 0.89
N SER A 78 -2.19 43.35 2.18
CA SER A 78 -2.19 44.61 2.94
C SER A 78 -1.36 44.40 4.20
#